data_AF-K7K5P3-F1
#
_entry.id   AF-K7K5P3-F1
#
_cell.length_a   1.000
_cell.length_b   1.000
_cell.length_c   1.000
_cell.angle_alpha   90.00
_cell.angle_beta   90.00
_cell.angle_gamma   90.00
#
_symmetry.space_group_name_H-M   'P 1'
#
loop_
_entity.id
_entity.type
_entity.pdbx_description
1 polymer ?
#
loop_
_entity_poly.entity_id
_entity_poly.type
_entity_poly.pdbx_seq_one_letter_code
_entity_poly.pdbx_strand_id
1 'polypeptide(L)'
;MVKETEYYDVLGVSPTASEAEIKKAYYIKARQVHPDKNPNDPLAAQNFQVLGEAYQVLSDPAQRQAYDAHGKSGISTEAIIDPAAIFAMLFGSELFEEYIGQLAMASMASMDIFTEGEQFDSKKLQEKMRVVQKEREEKLAEILKNRLNQYVQGNKEGFVNDAEAEVARLSNAGTVP
;
A
#
# COMPACT_ATOMS: atom_id res chain seq x y z
N MET A 1 -1.09 -30.53 -2.46
CA MET A 1 0.26 -30.05 -2.15
C MET A 1 0.64 -29.06 -3.23
N VAL A 2 1.26 -27.95 -2.86
CA VAL A 2 1.75 -26.96 -3.83
C VAL A 2 3.07 -27.43 -4.43
N LYS A 3 3.31 -27.14 -5.72
CA LYS A 3 4.54 -27.54 -6.39
C LYS A 3 5.75 -26.71 -5.94
N GLU A 4 5.56 -25.41 -5.72
CA GLU A 4 6.59 -24.45 -5.30
C GLU A 4 6.05 -23.55 -4.18
N THR A 5 6.90 -23.20 -3.22
CA THR A 5 6.52 -22.33 -2.08
C THR A 5 7.03 -20.90 -2.22
N GLU A 6 7.86 -20.60 -3.23
CA GLU A 6 8.63 -19.36 -3.30
C GLU A 6 7.78 -18.09 -3.15
N TYR A 7 6.65 -17.95 -3.85
CA TYR A 7 5.78 -16.77 -3.68
C TYR A 7 5.12 -16.69 -2.28
N TYR A 8 4.80 -17.84 -1.68
CA TYR A 8 4.29 -17.88 -0.32
C TYR A 8 5.38 -17.47 0.68
N ASP A 9 6.63 -17.89 0.46
CA ASP A 9 7.80 -17.52 1.26
C ASP A 9 8.13 -16.02 1.12
N VAL A 10 8.04 -15.48 -0.10
CA VAL A 10 8.18 -14.05 -0.40
C VAL A 10 7.13 -13.23 0.36
N LEU A 11 5.88 -13.68 0.44
CA LEU A 11 4.84 -13.04 1.26
C LEU A 11 4.96 -13.39 2.75
N GLY A 12 5.66 -14.46 3.12
CA GLY A 12 5.80 -14.93 4.50
C GLY A 12 4.50 -15.54 5.04
N VAL A 13 3.73 -16.23 4.19
CA VAL A 13 2.45 -16.85 4.54
C VAL A 13 2.46 -18.34 4.22
N SER A 14 1.55 -19.11 4.82
CA SER A 14 1.37 -20.54 4.51
C SER A 14 0.77 -20.72 3.09
N PRO A 15 1.06 -21.83 2.38
CA PRO A 15 0.32 -22.21 1.18
C PRO A 15 -1.21 -22.34 1.38
N THR A 16 -1.65 -22.52 2.63
CA THR A 16 -3.07 -22.56 3.02
C THR A 16 -3.66 -21.20 3.35
N ALA A 17 -2.90 -20.10 3.23
CA ALA A 17 -3.36 -18.77 3.58
C ALA A 17 -4.57 -18.35 2.75
N SER A 18 -5.50 -17.66 3.42
CA SER A 18 -6.65 -17.01 2.82
C SER A 18 -6.23 -15.80 1.97
N GLU A 19 -7.11 -15.37 1.08
CA GLU A 19 -6.90 -14.18 0.24
C GLU A 19 -6.67 -12.91 1.09
N ALA A 20 -7.37 -12.81 2.23
CA ALA A 20 -7.22 -11.70 3.18
C ALA A 20 -5.82 -11.66 3.81
N GLU A 21 -5.27 -12.82 4.19
CA GLU A 21 -3.91 -12.93 4.73
C GLU A 21 -2.85 -12.59 3.68
N ILE A 22 -3.02 -13.07 2.45
CA ILE A 22 -2.13 -12.74 1.31
C ILE A 22 -2.10 -11.22 1.08
N LYS A 23 -3.28 -10.59 1.04
CA LYS A 23 -3.39 -9.14 0.85
C LYS A 23 -2.78 -8.35 2.01
N LYS A 24 -3.01 -8.77 3.26
CA LYS A 24 -2.40 -8.14 4.43
C LYS A 24 -0.88 -8.27 4.41
N ALA A 25 -0.36 -9.46 4.12
CA ALA A 25 1.07 -9.74 4.09
C ALA A 25 1.78 -8.91 3.01
N TYR A 26 1.18 -8.82 1.80
CA TYR A 26 1.68 -7.95 0.75
C TYR A 26 1.75 -6.49 1.20
N TYR A 27 0.67 -5.95 1.76
CA TYR A 27 0.65 -4.56 2.20
C TYR A 27 1.75 -4.24 3.22
N ILE A 28 1.89 -5.08 4.25
CA ILE A 28 2.88 -4.87 5.31
C ILE A 28 4.30 -4.92 4.73
N LYS A 29 4.61 -5.93 3.93
CA LYS A 29 5.94 -6.07 3.32
C LYS A 29 6.22 -4.96 2.31
N ALA A 30 5.26 -4.61 1.46
CA ALA A 30 5.42 -3.60 0.43
C ALA A 30 5.78 -2.23 1.03
N ARG A 31 5.18 -1.88 2.18
CA ARG A 31 5.55 -0.65 2.91
C ARG A 31 6.93 -0.69 3.56
N GLN A 32 7.42 -1.87 3.92
CA GLN A 32 8.75 -2.05 4.52
C GLN A 32 9.85 -2.00 3.46
N VAL A 33 9.62 -2.63 2.31
CA VAL A 33 10.64 -2.79 1.25
C VAL A 33 10.51 -1.76 0.11
N HIS A 34 9.59 -0.80 0.22
CA HIS A 34 9.39 0.22 -0.82
C HIS A 34 10.71 0.95 -1.15
N PRO A 35 11.07 1.14 -2.43
CA PRO A 35 12.32 1.78 -2.84
C PRO A 35 12.50 3.19 -2.24
N ASP A 36 11.45 4.01 -2.18
CA ASP A 36 11.52 5.36 -1.58
C ASP A 36 11.97 5.38 -0.12
N LYS A 37 11.69 4.32 0.63
CA LYS A 37 12.13 4.18 2.03
C LYS A 37 13.49 3.51 2.18
N ASN A 38 13.96 2.87 1.12
CA ASN A 38 15.22 2.13 1.08
C ASN A 38 16.12 2.64 -0.08
N PRO A 39 16.36 3.95 -0.22
CA PRO A 39 17.05 4.51 -1.38
C PRO A 39 18.53 4.09 -1.49
N ASN A 40 19.11 3.58 -0.40
CA ASN A 40 20.49 3.12 -0.35
C ASN A 40 20.63 1.60 -0.54
N ASP A 41 19.52 0.86 -0.65
CA ASP A 41 19.55 -0.58 -0.91
C ASP A 41 19.41 -0.83 -2.42
N PRO A 42 20.48 -1.28 -3.10
CA PRO A 42 20.45 -1.54 -4.54
C PRO A 42 19.50 -2.68 -4.92
N LEU A 43 19.07 -3.51 -3.96
CA LEU A 43 18.15 -4.62 -4.19
C LEU A 43 16.69 -4.25 -3.88
N ALA A 44 16.41 -3.05 -3.36
CA ALA A 44 15.04 -2.66 -2.97
C ALA A 44 14.05 -2.75 -4.14
N ALA A 45 14.43 -2.25 -5.33
CA ALA A 45 13.61 -2.31 -6.52
C ALA A 45 13.32 -3.76 -6.96
N GLN A 46 14.35 -4.62 -6.96
CA GLN A 46 14.20 -6.03 -7.32
C GLN A 46 13.31 -6.77 -6.31
N ASN A 47 13.54 -6.57 -5.02
CA ASN A 47 12.76 -7.20 -3.96
C ASN A 47 11.30 -6.76 -4.00
N PHE A 48 11.05 -5.48 -4.27
CA PHE A 48 9.70 -4.95 -4.44
C PHE A 48 9.02 -5.55 -5.69
N GLN A 49 9.78 -5.76 -6.78
CA GLN A 49 9.26 -6.39 -7.98
C GLN A 49 8.82 -7.84 -7.73
N VAL A 50 9.68 -8.64 -7.09
CA VAL A 50 9.38 -10.03 -6.72
C VAL A 50 8.19 -10.10 -5.75
N LEU A 51 8.10 -9.16 -4.82
CA LEU A 51 6.98 -9.06 -3.88
C LEU A 51 5.65 -8.77 -4.59
N GLY A 52 5.64 -7.84 -5.56
CA GLY A 52 4.44 -7.52 -6.33
C GLY A 52 4.00 -8.65 -7.26
N GLU A 53 4.96 -9.35 -7.88
CA GLU A 53 4.69 -10.55 -8.67
C GLU A 53 4.05 -11.64 -7.81
N ALA A 54 4.63 -11.95 -6.65
CA ALA A 54 4.10 -12.92 -5.72
C ALA A 54 2.65 -12.59 -5.32
N TYR A 55 2.37 -11.32 -5.02
CA TYR A 55 1.02 -10.89 -4.68
C TYR A 55 0.05 -11.03 -5.86
N GLN A 56 0.42 -10.61 -7.07
CA GLN A 56 -0.47 -10.71 -8.24
C GLN A 56 -0.83 -12.15 -8.57
N VAL A 57 0.14 -13.07 -8.46
CA VAL A 57 -0.11 -14.49 -8.68
C VAL A 57 -0.99 -15.08 -7.57
N LEU A 58 -0.68 -14.80 -6.30
CA LEU A 58 -1.36 -15.43 -5.18
C LEU A 58 -2.74 -14.82 -4.85
N SER A 59 -2.98 -13.58 -5.27
CA SER A 59 -4.28 -12.90 -5.06
C SER A 59 -5.31 -13.21 -6.14
N ASP A 60 -4.89 -13.61 -7.34
CA ASP A 60 -5.81 -14.08 -8.38
C ASP A 60 -6.06 -15.60 -8.23
N PRO A 61 -7.32 -16.04 -8.05
CA PRO A 61 -7.61 -17.46 -7.84
C PRO A 61 -7.15 -18.38 -8.97
N ALA A 62 -7.20 -17.93 -10.23
CA ALA A 62 -6.82 -18.74 -11.38
C ALA A 62 -5.30 -18.86 -11.49
N GLN A 63 -4.57 -17.76 -11.30
CA GLN A 63 -3.11 -17.74 -11.28
C GLN A 63 -2.55 -18.52 -10.08
N ARG A 64 -3.16 -18.37 -8.89
CA ARG A 64 -2.77 -19.14 -7.70
C ARG A 64 -2.96 -20.63 -7.93
N GLN A 65 -4.09 -21.04 -8.52
CA GLN A 65 -4.32 -22.45 -8.85
C GLN A 65 -3.27 -22.98 -9.84
N ALA A 66 -2.95 -22.20 -10.87
CA ALA A 66 -1.93 -22.58 -11.85
C ALA A 66 -0.54 -22.69 -11.21
N TYR A 67 -0.18 -21.73 -10.35
CA TYR A 67 1.06 -21.75 -9.57
C TYR A 67 1.12 -22.95 -8.61
N ASP A 68 0.03 -23.25 -7.90
CA ASP A 68 -0.02 -24.38 -6.97
C ASP A 68 0.16 -25.72 -7.70
N ALA A 69 -0.40 -25.85 -8.92
CA ALA A 69 -0.32 -27.07 -9.72
C ALA A 69 1.00 -27.22 -10.47
N HIS A 70 1.57 -26.12 -10.97
CA HIS A 70 2.63 -26.15 -11.99
C HIS A 70 3.85 -25.27 -11.65
N GLY A 71 3.84 -24.56 -10.52
CA GLY A 71 4.90 -23.62 -10.13
C GLY A 71 4.94 -22.41 -11.06
N LYS A 72 6.05 -21.67 -11.05
CA LYS A 72 6.24 -20.50 -11.93
C LYS A 72 6.10 -20.82 -13.42
N SER A 73 6.32 -22.07 -13.83
CA SER A 73 6.13 -22.47 -15.24
C SER A 73 4.66 -22.48 -15.70
N GLY A 74 3.69 -22.44 -14.78
CA GLY A 74 2.27 -22.50 -15.11
C GLY A 74 1.52 -21.18 -15.06
N ILE A 75 2.13 -20.11 -14.56
CA ILE A 75 1.48 -18.79 -14.47
C ILE A 75 1.55 -18.07 -15.82
N SER A 76 0.55 -17.23 -16.12
CA SER A 76 0.64 -16.28 -17.23
C SER A 76 1.32 -15.01 -16.77
N THR A 77 2.41 -14.63 -17.44
CA THR A 77 3.12 -13.37 -17.19
C THR A 77 2.53 -12.17 -17.93
N GLU A 78 1.63 -12.41 -18.90
CA GLU A 78 0.99 -11.36 -19.71
C GLU A 78 0.03 -10.48 -18.91
N ALA A 79 -0.47 -11.00 -17.78
CA ALA A 79 -1.38 -10.31 -16.88
C ALA A 79 -0.66 -9.60 -15.70
N ILE A 80 0.67 -9.67 -15.61
CA ILE A 80 1.42 -9.05 -14.52
C ILE A 80 1.58 -7.55 -14.83
N ILE A 81 0.93 -6.73 -14.02
CA ILE A 81 1.03 -5.27 -14.02
C ILE A 81 2.27 -4.87 -13.21
N ASP A 82 2.82 -3.68 -13.49
CA ASP A 82 3.87 -3.09 -12.68
C ASP A 82 3.51 -3.08 -11.17
N PRO A 83 4.35 -3.65 -10.29
CA PRO A 83 4.14 -3.67 -8.84
C PRO A 83 3.91 -2.31 -8.18
N ALA A 84 4.61 -1.26 -8.65
CA ALA A 84 4.44 0.08 -8.09
C ALA A 84 3.08 0.67 -8.48
N ALA A 85 2.62 0.43 -9.71
CA ALA A 85 1.28 0.79 -10.17
C ALA A 85 0.18 0.06 -9.38
N ILE A 86 0.31 -1.25 -9.14
CA ILE A 86 -0.61 -2.02 -8.29
C ILE A 86 -0.65 -1.45 -6.87
N PHE A 87 0.52 -1.17 -6.28
CA PHE A 87 0.62 -0.60 -4.95
C PHE A 87 -0.07 0.77 -4.86
N ALA A 88 0.19 1.65 -5.82
CA ALA A 88 -0.47 2.95 -5.90
C ALA A 88 -2.00 2.84 -6.07
N MET A 89 -2.48 1.89 -6.88
CA MET A 89 -3.92 1.64 -7.07
C MET A 89 -4.59 1.13 -5.79
N LEU A 90 -3.95 0.20 -5.07
CA LEU A 90 -4.53 -0.46 -3.91
C LEU A 90 -4.45 0.38 -2.62
N PHE A 91 -3.37 1.14 -2.47
CA PHE A 91 -3.04 1.78 -1.20
C PHE A 91 -2.88 3.30 -1.31
N GLY A 92 -2.95 3.85 -2.53
CA GLY A 92 -2.58 5.23 -2.80
C GLY A 92 -1.07 5.42 -2.73
N SER A 93 -0.58 6.54 -3.22
CA SER A 93 0.82 6.92 -2.94
C SER A 93 0.89 7.56 -1.55
N GLU A 94 1.90 7.21 -0.75
CA GLU A 94 2.19 7.92 0.51
C GLU A 94 2.43 9.43 0.27
N LEU A 95 2.80 9.82 -0.96
CA LEU A 95 3.01 11.21 -1.37
C LEU A 95 1.75 12.08 -1.25
N PHE A 96 0.56 11.50 -1.41
CA PHE A 96 -0.72 12.21 -1.25
C PHE A 96 -1.30 12.09 0.17
N GLU A 97 -0.63 11.41 1.12
CA GLU A 97 -1.17 11.19 2.47
C GLU A 97 -1.51 12.52 3.18
N GLU A 98 -0.75 13.59 2.96
CA GLU A 98 -1.03 14.90 3.54
C GLU A 98 -2.28 15.60 2.97
N TYR A 99 -2.79 15.13 1.83
CA TYR A 99 -3.97 15.67 1.16
C TYR A 99 -5.20 14.83 1.37
N ILE A 100 -5.05 13.52 1.19
CA ILE A 100 -6.16 12.57 1.17
C ILE A 100 -6.06 11.55 2.29
N GLY A 101 -5.11 11.69 3.22
CA GLY A 101 -4.89 10.76 4.32
C GLY A 101 -4.52 9.36 3.84
N GLN A 102 -4.41 8.44 4.79
CA GLN A 102 -4.29 7.01 4.47
C GLN A 102 -5.64 6.50 3.94
N LEU A 103 -5.59 5.63 2.93
CA LEU A 103 -6.79 5.00 2.41
C LEU A 103 -7.33 3.97 3.40
N ALA A 104 -8.65 3.74 3.37
CA ALA A 104 -9.32 2.84 4.32
C ALA A 104 -8.68 1.43 4.38
N MET A 105 -8.28 0.86 3.24
CA MET A 105 -7.62 -0.45 3.19
C MET A 105 -6.25 -0.44 3.89
N ALA A 106 -5.48 0.63 3.71
CA ALA A 106 -4.18 0.82 4.35
C ALA A 106 -4.34 0.99 5.87
N SER A 107 -5.35 1.74 6.30
CA SER A 107 -5.72 1.88 7.71
C SER A 107 -6.15 0.53 8.32
N MET A 108 -7.03 -0.23 7.65
CA MET A 108 -7.48 -1.54 8.15
C MET A 108 -6.34 -2.52 8.35
N ALA A 109 -5.38 -2.56 7.42
CA ALA A 109 -4.23 -3.43 7.53
C ALA A 109 -3.29 -3.03 8.69
N SER A 110 -3.19 -1.74 9.02
CA SER A 110 -2.40 -1.24 10.15
C SER A 110 -3.06 -1.47 11.53
N MET A 111 -4.36 -1.72 11.58
CA MET A 111 -5.12 -1.91 12.83
C MET A 111 -5.17 -3.36 13.31
N ASP A 112 -4.42 -4.27 12.67
CA ASP A 112 -4.40 -5.70 12.98
C ASP A 112 -5.77 -6.38 13.03
N ILE A 113 -6.76 -5.86 12.29
CA ILE A 113 -8.15 -6.37 12.27
C ILE A 113 -8.24 -7.83 11.76
N PHE A 114 -7.20 -8.34 11.12
CA PHE A 114 -7.14 -9.71 10.57
C PHE A 114 -6.42 -10.72 11.49
N THR A 115 -6.26 -10.48 12.79
CA THR A 115 -5.71 -11.51 13.69
C THR A 115 -6.65 -12.71 13.77
N GLU A 116 -6.17 -13.88 13.33
CA GLU A 116 -6.91 -15.14 13.40
C GLU A 116 -7.31 -15.48 14.85
N GLY A 117 -8.59 -15.79 15.07
CA GLY A 117 -9.09 -16.35 16.33
C GLY A 117 -9.93 -15.40 17.23
N GLU A 118 -9.97 -14.10 16.96
CA GLU A 118 -10.95 -13.22 17.63
C GLU A 118 -12.32 -13.28 16.93
N GLN A 119 -13.39 -13.36 17.73
CA GLN A 119 -14.76 -13.31 17.22
C GLN A 119 -15.00 -11.95 16.54
N PHE A 120 -15.36 -11.96 15.27
CA PHE A 120 -15.56 -10.76 14.46
C PHE A 120 -16.77 -9.94 14.97
N ASP A 121 -16.52 -8.97 15.85
CA ASP A 121 -17.52 -8.01 16.29
C ASP A 121 -17.62 -6.85 15.29
N SER A 122 -18.59 -6.96 14.39
CA SER A 122 -18.90 -5.94 13.39
C SER A 122 -19.14 -4.54 13.98
N LYS A 123 -19.71 -4.43 15.19
CA LYS A 123 -19.96 -3.12 15.83
C LYS A 123 -18.68 -2.52 16.36
N LYS A 124 -17.84 -3.32 17.02
CA LYS A 124 -16.52 -2.89 17.51
C LYS A 124 -15.63 -2.45 16.35
N LEU A 125 -15.68 -3.16 15.22
CA LEU A 125 -14.98 -2.78 14.00
C LEU A 125 -15.49 -1.45 13.43
N GLN A 126 -16.81 -1.29 13.32
CA GLN A 126 -17.40 -0.03 12.84
C GLN A 126 -16.99 1.16 13.71
N GLU A 127 -17.00 1.01 15.03
CA GLU A 127 -16.60 2.10 15.93
C GLU A 127 -15.10 2.41 15.80
N LYS A 128 -14.24 1.38 15.74
CA LYS A 128 -12.81 1.55 15.46
C LYS A 128 -12.56 2.30 14.16
N MET A 129 -13.24 1.91 13.08
CA MET A 129 -13.14 2.57 11.78
C MET A 129 -13.61 4.03 11.84
N ARG A 130 -14.67 4.32 12.60
CA ARG A 130 -15.18 5.69 12.82
C ARG A 130 -14.16 6.57 13.53
N VAL A 131 -13.49 6.03 14.56
CA VAL A 131 -12.43 6.75 15.29
C VAL A 131 -11.26 7.05 14.37
N VAL A 132 -10.75 6.06 13.63
CA VAL A 132 -9.62 6.26 12.71
C VAL A 132 -9.96 7.25 11.59
N GLN A 133 -11.19 7.20 11.08
CA GLN A 133 -11.66 8.16 10.09
C GLN A 133 -11.67 9.59 10.66
N LYS A 134 -12.14 9.77 11.91
CA LYS A 134 -12.16 11.07 12.58
C LYS A 134 -10.75 11.61 12.82
N GLU A 135 -9.83 10.79 13.29
CA GLU A 135 -8.42 11.17 13.49
C GLU A 135 -7.76 11.58 12.17
N ARG A 136 -8.04 10.84 11.08
CA ARG A 136 -7.58 11.19 9.74
C ARG A 136 -8.10 12.56 9.31
N GLU A 137 -9.39 12.84 9.50
CA GLU A 137 -10.00 14.13 9.14
C GLU A 137 -9.43 15.30 9.95
N GLU A 138 -9.23 15.10 11.26
CA GLU A 138 -8.62 16.12 12.14
C GLU A 138 -7.18 16.43 11.73
N LYS A 139 -6.37 15.41 11.41
CA LYS A 139 -5.00 15.59 10.92
C LYS A 139 -4.99 16.39 9.61
N LEU A 140 -5.84 16.02 8.64
CA LEU A 140 -5.91 16.71 7.34
C LEU A 140 -6.39 18.14 7.48
N ALA A 141 -7.35 18.40 8.37
CA ALA A 141 -7.83 19.75 8.65
C ALA A 141 -6.71 20.65 9.22
N GLU A 142 -5.88 20.12 10.12
CA GLU A 142 -4.76 20.87 10.69
C GLU A 142 -3.66 21.15 9.65
N ILE A 143 -3.33 20.17 8.79
CA ILE A 143 -2.40 20.37 7.67
C ILE A 143 -2.92 21.48 6.73
N LEU A 144 -4.19 21.40 6.34
CA LEU A 144 -4.81 22.39 5.47
C LEU A 144 -4.79 23.79 6.11
N LYS A 145 -5.14 23.89 7.39
CA LYS A 145 -5.08 25.13 8.15
C LYS A 145 -3.68 25.73 8.16
N ASN A 146 -2.65 24.92 8.39
CA ASN A 146 -1.26 25.38 8.39
C ASN A 146 -0.81 25.89 7.02
N ARG A 147 -1.18 25.20 5.94
CA ARG A 147 -0.89 25.64 4.56
C ARG A 147 -1.58 26.97 4.23
N LEU A 148 -2.84 27.13 4.62
CA LEU A 148 -3.59 28.37 4.38
C LEU A 148 -3.14 29.54 5.28
N ASN A 149 -2.48 29.26 6.40
CA ASN A 149 -2.12 30.27 7.39
C ASN A 149 -1.23 31.37 6.80
N GLN A 150 -0.27 31.03 5.91
CA GLN A 150 0.56 32.04 5.25
C GLN A 150 -0.27 33.03 4.43
N TYR A 151 -1.23 32.51 3.65
CA TYR A 151 -2.13 33.34 2.86
C TYR A 151 -3.00 34.24 3.75
N VAL A 152 -3.55 33.68 4.84
CA VAL A 152 -4.38 34.40 5.82
C VAL A 152 -3.59 35.52 6.52
N GLN A 153 -2.31 35.30 6.81
CA GLN A 153 -1.41 36.28 7.40
C GLN A 153 -0.91 37.34 6.40
N GLY A 154 -1.31 37.25 5.12
CA GLY A 154 -0.96 38.19 4.07
C GLY A 154 0.33 37.85 3.31
N ASN A 155 1.05 36.79 3.67
CA ASN A 155 2.20 36.29 2.92
C ASN A 155 1.75 35.45 1.72
N LYS A 156 1.17 36.10 0.71
CA LYS A 156 0.65 35.43 -0.49
C LYS A 156 1.75 34.85 -1.37
N GLU A 157 2.90 35.52 -1.44
CA GLU A 157 4.05 35.07 -2.24
C GLU A 157 4.64 33.78 -1.66
N GLY A 158 4.83 33.71 -0.34
CA GLY A 158 5.25 32.47 0.33
C GLY A 158 4.27 31.32 0.08
N PHE A 159 2.97 31.59 0.18
CA PHE A 159 1.95 30.56 -0.08
C PHE A 159 2.02 30.00 -1.51
N VAL A 160 2.21 30.87 -2.51
CA VAL A 160 2.35 30.44 -3.92
C VAL A 160 3.63 29.64 -4.12
N ASN A 161 4.75 30.10 -3.58
CA ASN A 161 6.03 29.39 -3.68
C ASN A 161 5.96 27.99 -3.06
N ASP A 162 5.36 27.86 -1.88
CA ASP A 162 5.17 26.57 -1.21
C ASP A 162 4.25 25.65 -2.03
N ALA A 163 3.17 26.20 -2.61
CA ALA A 163 2.26 25.44 -3.48
C ALA A 163 2.95 24.95 -4.77
N GLU A 164 3.78 25.79 -5.41
CA GLU A 164 4.53 25.43 -6.61
C GLU A 164 5.60 24.35 -6.32
N ALA A 165 6.32 24.47 -5.20
CA ALA A 165 7.28 23.47 -4.77
C ALA A 165 6.62 22.10 -4.56
N GLU A 166 5.41 22.12 -4.00
CA GLU A 166 4.64 20.91 -3.74
C GLU A 166 4.05 20.28 -5.01
N VAL A 167 3.63 21.10 -5.99
CA VAL A 167 3.29 20.62 -7.34
C VAL A 167 4.49 19.94 -8.00
N ALA A 168 5.69 20.52 -7.91
CA ALA A 168 6.90 19.91 -8.43
C ALA A 168 7.21 18.57 -7.73
N ARG A 169 7.07 18.50 -6.40
CA ARG A 169 7.24 17.26 -5.63
C ARG A 169 6.28 16.16 -6.07
N LEU A 170 4.99 16.49 -6.19
CA LEU A 170 3.94 15.52 -6.53
C LEU A 170 3.93 15.11 -8.00
N SER A 171 4.38 15.97 -8.92
CA SER A 171 4.44 15.64 -10.35
C SER A 171 5.59 14.68 -10.68
N ASN A 172 6.70 14.76 -9.95
CA ASN A 172 7.82 13.82 -10.09
C ASN A 172 7.53 12.42 -9.50
N ALA A 173 6.43 12.27 -8.77
CA ALA A 173 5.98 11.01 -8.15
C ALA A 173 5.63 9.90 -9.16
N GLY A 174 5.15 10.29 -10.35
CA GLY A 174 4.72 9.36 -11.40
C GLY A 174 5.82 8.99 -12.39
N THR A 175 7.00 9.58 -12.24
CA THR A 175 8.17 9.37 -13.10
C THR A 175 9.24 8.64 -12.30
N VAL A 176 9.11 7.32 -12.17
CA VAL A 176 10.27 6.48 -11.91
C VAL A 176 11.05 6.37 -13.23
N PRO A 177 12.38 6.61 -13.26
CA PRO A 177 13.20 6.33 -14.45
C PRO A 177 13.21 4.84 -14.82
#